data_AF-A0A359CKS7-F1
#
_entry.id   AF-A0A359CKS7-F1
#
_cell.length_a   1.000
_cell.length_b   1.000
_cell.length_c   1.000
_cell.angle_alpha   90.00
_cell.angle_beta   90.00
_cell.angle_gamma   90.00
#
_symmetry.space_group_name_H-M   'P 1'
#
loop_
_entity.id
_entity.type
_entity.pdbx_description
1 polymer ?
#
loop_
_entity_poly.entity_id
_entity_poly.type
_entity_poly.pdbx_seq_one_letter_code
_entity_poly.pdbx_strand_id
1 'polypeptide(L)'
;MLNYHNTDELKGKVSSFILDKYDDNFQNFILASIVAGFHRAYGMRNEGISMSFEIVSSINDDTPNLWERNILVWNLYILSRECIDDGDYEEALKFIERAENNWSRDVILGDEIGVYHVSWIEQIWLRKAEVFLLTQDIPSFENITDKILLSRFDFFKKASEITNETVIRDRCTYNCFELMSFERRRNDISSAVSMIKQAIIHKGGDFQNILSSGITPEVKKGNLYKAYDLCLKYFYSLSDSPYDSIIYSYCSTCKDYNRKDLCLRFNITTNEYKSCSFYENYANQ
;
A
#
# COMPACT_ATOMS: atom_id res chain seq x y z
N MET A 1 -23.69 -12.86 3.88
CA MET A 1 -23.40 -14.07 4.68
C MET A 1 -22.42 -14.87 3.86
N LEU A 2 -21.27 -15.24 4.42
CA LEU A 2 -20.20 -15.88 3.66
C LEU A 2 -20.58 -17.31 3.30
N ASN A 3 -20.14 -17.79 2.14
CA ASN A 3 -20.23 -19.20 1.80
C ASN A 3 -18.99 -19.96 2.30
N TYR A 4 -19.14 -21.27 2.43
CA TYR A 4 -17.99 -22.15 2.68
C TYR A 4 -17.27 -22.41 1.35
N HIS A 5 -15.96 -22.19 1.33
CA HIS A 5 -15.09 -22.46 0.19
C HIS A 5 -14.18 -23.65 0.49
N ASN A 6 -14.10 -24.62 -0.43
CA ASN A 6 -13.37 -25.86 -0.20
C ASN A 6 -11.84 -25.60 -0.10
N THR A 7 -11.21 -26.06 0.97
CA THR A 7 -9.78 -25.90 1.23
C THR A 7 -8.91 -27.13 0.91
N ASP A 8 -9.46 -28.18 0.30
CA ASP A 8 -8.75 -29.44 -0.02
C ASP A 8 -7.45 -29.20 -0.80
N GLU A 9 -7.46 -28.28 -1.76
CA GLU A 9 -6.30 -27.93 -2.58
C GLU A 9 -5.22 -27.10 -1.87
N LEU A 10 -5.53 -26.56 -0.69
CA LEU A 10 -4.60 -25.88 0.20
C LEU A 10 -3.90 -26.85 1.16
N LYS A 11 -4.44 -28.08 1.34
CA LYS A 11 -3.84 -29.09 2.22
C LYS A 11 -2.41 -29.41 1.79
N GLY A 12 -1.50 -29.34 2.75
CA GLY A 12 -0.06 -29.54 2.52
C GLY A 12 0.70 -28.32 1.96
N LYS A 13 0.00 -27.23 1.59
CA LYS A 13 0.63 -25.95 1.18
C LYS A 13 0.61 -24.91 2.29
N VAL A 14 -0.39 -24.97 3.17
CA VAL A 14 -0.56 -24.06 4.31
C VAL A 14 -0.70 -24.82 5.62
N SER A 15 -0.58 -24.10 6.73
CA SER A 15 -0.74 -24.67 8.08
C SER A 15 -2.12 -25.30 8.26
N SER A 16 -2.16 -26.59 8.64
CA SER A 16 -3.42 -27.29 8.91
C SER A 16 -4.23 -26.60 10.01
N PHE A 17 -3.57 -26.01 11.00
CA PHE A 17 -4.23 -25.23 12.06
C PHE A 17 -5.10 -24.09 11.51
N ILE A 18 -4.65 -23.41 10.45
CA ILE A 18 -5.45 -22.31 9.87
C ILE A 18 -6.65 -22.87 9.11
N LEU A 19 -6.47 -23.98 8.40
CA LEU A 19 -7.55 -24.65 7.67
C LEU A 19 -8.61 -25.20 8.64
N ASP A 20 -8.19 -25.88 9.71
CA ASP A 20 -9.09 -26.39 10.74
C ASP A 20 -9.91 -25.25 11.37
N LYS A 21 -9.27 -24.10 11.64
CA LYS A 21 -9.95 -22.91 12.17
C LYS A 21 -10.96 -22.33 11.19
N TYR A 22 -10.64 -22.32 9.91
CA TYR A 22 -11.56 -21.86 8.87
C TYR A 22 -12.73 -22.82 8.70
N ASP A 23 -12.49 -24.13 8.67
CA ASP A 23 -13.55 -25.14 8.59
C ASP A 23 -14.52 -25.05 9.78
N ASP A 24 -14.00 -24.80 10.99
CA ASP A 24 -14.81 -24.59 12.19
C ASP A 24 -15.60 -23.26 12.17
N ASN A 25 -15.08 -22.21 11.51
CA ASN A 25 -15.66 -20.86 11.58
C ASN A 25 -15.44 -20.03 10.29
N PHE A 26 -15.96 -20.53 9.17
CA PHE A 26 -15.81 -19.89 7.86
C PHE A 26 -16.54 -18.54 7.73
N GLN A 27 -17.48 -18.25 8.65
CA GLN A 27 -18.15 -16.95 8.73
C GLN A 27 -17.26 -15.84 9.30
N ASN A 28 -16.10 -16.17 9.86
CA ASN A 28 -15.17 -15.18 10.35
C ASN A 28 -14.47 -14.47 9.18
N PHE A 29 -14.72 -13.17 9.03
CA PHE A 29 -14.15 -12.36 7.95
C PHE A 29 -12.62 -12.35 7.91
N ILE A 30 -11.94 -12.42 9.06
CA ILE A 30 -10.47 -12.50 9.10
C ILE A 30 -10.03 -13.81 8.47
N LEU A 31 -10.54 -14.95 8.98
CA LEU A 31 -10.21 -16.29 8.47
C LEU A 31 -10.52 -16.42 6.98
N ALA A 32 -11.70 -15.95 6.54
CA ALA A 32 -12.07 -15.93 5.14
C ALA A 32 -11.10 -15.09 4.29
N SER A 33 -10.70 -13.91 4.77
CA SER A 33 -9.73 -13.06 4.08
C SER A 33 -8.33 -13.71 3.97
N ILE A 34 -7.89 -14.43 5.02
CA ILE A 34 -6.63 -15.20 5.00
C ILE A 34 -6.70 -16.28 3.91
N VAL A 35 -7.76 -17.10 3.97
CA VAL A 35 -7.94 -18.26 3.09
C VAL A 35 -8.13 -17.82 1.64
N ALA A 36 -8.84 -16.73 1.39
CA ALA A 36 -8.91 -16.08 0.08
C ALA A 36 -7.52 -15.73 -0.47
N GLY A 37 -6.64 -15.19 0.40
CA GLY A 37 -5.24 -14.94 0.08
C GLY A 37 -4.46 -16.21 -0.28
N PHE A 38 -4.67 -17.30 0.44
CA PHE A 38 -4.04 -18.59 0.12
C PHE A 38 -4.53 -19.16 -1.20
N HIS A 39 -5.83 -19.09 -1.50
CA HIS A 39 -6.36 -19.52 -2.80
C HIS A 39 -5.67 -18.76 -3.95
N ARG A 40 -5.56 -17.43 -3.85
CA ARG A 40 -4.84 -16.63 -4.86
C ARG A 40 -3.37 -17.01 -4.98
N ALA A 41 -2.66 -17.14 -3.87
CA ALA A 41 -1.23 -17.43 -3.86
C ALA A 41 -0.89 -18.83 -4.41
N TYR A 42 -1.79 -19.81 -4.25
CA TYR A 42 -1.54 -21.21 -4.61
C TYR A 42 -2.28 -21.68 -5.87
N GLY A 43 -2.65 -20.75 -6.76
CA GLY A 43 -3.12 -21.04 -8.12
C GLY A 43 -4.64 -21.11 -8.29
N MET A 44 -5.42 -20.97 -7.21
CA MET A 44 -6.89 -20.89 -7.25
C MET A 44 -7.35 -19.44 -7.24
N ARG A 45 -6.87 -18.66 -8.21
CA ARG A 45 -7.12 -17.22 -8.29
C ARG A 45 -8.61 -16.88 -8.22
N ASN A 46 -9.44 -17.55 -9.02
CA ASN A 46 -10.88 -17.29 -9.09
C ASN A 46 -11.59 -17.55 -7.76
N GLU A 47 -11.20 -18.61 -7.05
CA GLU A 47 -11.79 -18.95 -5.75
C GLU A 47 -11.50 -17.86 -4.73
N GLY A 48 -10.24 -17.43 -4.65
CA GLY A 48 -9.86 -16.35 -3.74
C GLY A 48 -10.47 -14.99 -4.12
N ILE A 49 -10.69 -14.72 -5.41
CA ILE A 49 -11.43 -13.55 -5.87
C ILE A 49 -12.89 -13.64 -5.41
N SER A 50 -13.55 -14.78 -5.64
CA SER A 50 -14.95 -15.01 -5.22
C SER A 50 -15.13 -14.78 -3.73
N MET A 51 -14.23 -15.33 -2.90
CA MET A 51 -14.24 -15.09 -1.45
C MET A 51 -14.11 -13.61 -1.10
N SER A 52 -13.17 -12.90 -1.73
CA SER A 52 -12.99 -11.47 -1.50
C SER A 52 -14.23 -10.66 -1.91
N PHE A 53 -14.90 -11.03 -3.00
CA PHE A 53 -16.19 -10.46 -3.38
C PHE A 53 -17.27 -10.67 -2.31
N GLU A 54 -17.43 -11.89 -1.82
CA GLU A 54 -18.41 -12.20 -0.77
C GLU A 54 -18.16 -11.42 0.52
N ILE A 55 -16.88 -11.24 0.89
CA ILE A 55 -16.46 -10.43 2.03
C ILE A 55 -16.89 -8.97 1.83
N VAL A 56 -16.49 -8.33 0.72
CA VAL A 56 -16.80 -6.91 0.51
C VAL A 56 -18.30 -6.67 0.28
N SER A 57 -19.06 -7.65 -0.20
CA SER A 57 -20.52 -7.57 -0.30
C SER A 57 -21.25 -7.79 1.02
N SER A 58 -20.58 -8.37 2.02
CA SER A 58 -21.18 -8.66 3.34
C SER A 58 -20.89 -7.58 4.40
N ILE A 59 -20.00 -6.62 4.11
CA ILE A 59 -19.63 -5.52 5.02
C ILE A 59 -20.18 -4.21 4.47
N ASN A 60 -20.79 -3.38 5.34
CA ASN A 60 -21.32 -2.07 4.97
C ASN A 60 -20.22 -1.02 4.80
N ASP A 61 -20.37 -0.14 3.80
CA ASP A 61 -19.42 0.92 3.40
C ASP A 61 -19.20 2.06 4.40
N ASP A 62 -19.89 2.03 5.54
CA ASP A 62 -19.73 3.01 6.62
C ASP A 62 -19.71 2.31 7.98
N THR A 63 -19.38 1.01 8.04
CA THR A 63 -19.42 0.24 9.29
C THR A 63 -18.57 0.93 10.37
N PRO A 64 -19.12 1.20 11.58
CA PRO A 64 -18.33 1.76 12.68
C PRO A 64 -17.35 0.73 13.27
N ASN A 65 -17.50 -0.54 12.90
CA ASN A 65 -16.59 -1.60 13.33
C ASN A 65 -15.26 -1.50 12.57
N LEU A 66 -14.21 -1.07 13.27
CA LEU A 66 -12.86 -0.92 12.71
C LEU A 66 -12.29 -2.22 12.14
N TRP A 67 -12.65 -3.38 12.69
CA TRP A 67 -12.19 -4.69 12.20
C TRP A 67 -12.80 -5.01 10.85
N GLU A 68 -14.12 -4.84 10.73
CA GLU A 68 -14.81 -5.02 9.46
C GLU A 68 -14.36 -4.00 8.42
N ARG A 69 -14.22 -2.72 8.81
CA ARG A 69 -13.73 -1.66 7.91
C ARG A 69 -12.32 -1.96 7.40
N ASN A 70 -11.43 -2.45 8.26
CA ASN A 70 -10.10 -2.89 7.88
C ASN A 70 -10.13 -4.01 6.82
N ILE A 71 -10.91 -5.06 7.08
CA ILE A 71 -11.05 -6.19 6.16
C ILE A 71 -11.69 -5.77 4.84
N LEU A 72 -12.68 -4.87 4.88
CA LEU A 72 -13.31 -4.30 3.70
C LEU A 72 -12.29 -3.56 2.83
N VAL A 73 -11.56 -2.60 3.40
CA VAL A 73 -10.55 -1.82 2.69
C VAL A 73 -9.46 -2.72 2.11
N TRP A 74 -8.98 -3.70 2.87
CA TRP A 74 -7.98 -4.66 2.41
C TRP A 74 -8.47 -5.50 1.21
N ASN A 75 -9.69 -6.04 1.29
CA ASN A 75 -10.23 -6.86 0.21
C ASN A 75 -10.58 -6.03 -1.03
N LEU A 76 -11.07 -4.79 -0.88
CA LEU A 76 -11.25 -3.87 -2.00
C LEU A 76 -9.91 -3.52 -2.67
N TYR A 77 -8.87 -3.29 -1.88
CA TYR A 77 -7.52 -3.05 -2.38
C TYR A 77 -6.98 -4.26 -3.17
N ILE A 78 -7.22 -5.49 -2.72
CA ILE A 78 -6.88 -6.70 -3.46
C ILE A 78 -7.70 -6.82 -4.76
N LEU A 79 -9.03 -6.72 -4.67
CA LEU A 79 -9.90 -6.87 -5.83
C LEU A 79 -9.54 -5.86 -6.93
N SER A 80 -9.19 -4.63 -6.56
CA SER A 80 -8.70 -3.65 -7.53
C SER A 80 -7.45 -4.10 -8.27
N ARG A 81 -6.53 -4.80 -7.60
CA ARG A 81 -5.33 -5.35 -8.26
C ARG A 81 -5.70 -6.44 -9.24
N GLU A 82 -6.60 -7.34 -8.83
CA GLU A 82 -7.06 -8.43 -9.67
C GLU A 82 -7.74 -7.90 -10.93
N CYS A 83 -8.58 -6.87 -10.83
CA CYS A 83 -9.20 -6.22 -11.98
C CYS A 83 -8.16 -5.54 -12.90
N ILE A 84 -7.13 -4.89 -12.36
CA ILE A 84 -6.04 -4.32 -13.17
C ILE A 84 -5.31 -5.42 -13.95
N ASP A 85 -5.00 -6.54 -13.29
CA ASP A 85 -4.30 -7.67 -13.94
C ASP A 85 -5.15 -8.31 -15.04
N ASP A 86 -6.49 -8.29 -14.91
CA ASP A 86 -7.44 -8.72 -15.95
C ASP A 86 -7.74 -7.64 -17.02
N GLY A 87 -7.23 -6.42 -16.85
CA GLY A 87 -7.49 -5.29 -17.75
C GLY A 87 -8.86 -4.63 -17.59
N ASP A 88 -9.62 -4.95 -16.54
CA ASP A 88 -10.89 -4.33 -16.20
C ASP A 88 -10.67 -3.06 -15.35
N TYR A 89 -10.21 -2.00 -16.02
CA TYR A 89 -9.84 -0.75 -15.37
C TYR A 89 -11.01 0.03 -14.78
N GLU A 90 -12.22 -0.11 -15.34
CA GLU A 90 -13.42 0.55 -14.83
C GLU A 90 -13.82 -0.05 -13.48
N GLU A 91 -13.88 -1.39 -13.40
CA GLU A 91 -14.22 -2.07 -12.16
C GLU A 91 -13.11 -1.91 -11.11
N ALA A 92 -11.84 -1.90 -11.54
CA ALA A 92 -10.73 -1.54 -10.67
C ALA A 92 -10.95 -0.18 -10.01
N LEU A 93 -11.29 0.87 -10.77
CA LEU A 93 -11.55 2.20 -10.21
C LEU A 93 -12.69 2.21 -9.21
N LYS A 94 -13.78 1.48 -9.45
CA LYS A 94 -14.90 1.37 -8.49
C LYS A 94 -14.43 0.78 -7.16
N PHE A 95 -13.64 -0.30 -7.18
CA PHE A 95 -13.07 -0.85 -5.94
C PHE A 95 -12.11 0.12 -5.25
N ILE A 96 -11.26 0.82 -6.02
CA ILE A 96 -10.30 1.77 -5.46
C ILE A 96 -11.01 2.96 -4.81
N GLU A 97 -12.05 3.50 -5.45
CA GLU A 97 -12.87 4.59 -4.91
C GLU A 97 -13.64 4.16 -3.66
N ARG A 98 -14.22 2.96 -3.68
CA ARG A 98 -14.89 2.40 -2.50
C ARG A 98 -13.91 2.20 -1.35
N ALA A 99 -12.69 1.73 -1.64
CA ALA A 99 -11.63 1.59 -0.65
C ALA A 99 -11.20 2.95 -0.08
N GLU A 100 -11.03 3.97 -0.93
CA GLU A 100 -10.68 5.34 -0.51
C GLU A 100 -11.74 5.92 0.42
N ASN A 101 -13.03 5.78 0.07
CA ASN A 101 -14.14 6.30 0.89
C ASN A 101 -14.26 5.61 2.25
N ASN A 102 -13.87 4.34 2.32
CA ASN A 102 -13.88 3.54 3.55
C ASN A 102 -12.58 3.64 4.35
N TRP A 103 -11.52 4.18 3.75
CA TRP A 103 -10.23 4.25 4.41
C TRP A 103 -10.25 5.33 5.48
N SER A 104 -9.84 4.95 6.68
CA SER A 104 -9.40 5.87 7.71
C SER A 104 -8.11 5.33 8.29
N ARG A 105 -7.34 6.18 8.96
CA ARG A 105 -6.12 5.72 9.63
C ARG A 105 -6.40 4.68 10.73
N ASP A 106 -7.60 4.71 11.31
CA ASP A 106 -8.01 3.78 12.38
C ASP A 106 -8.21 2.35 11.90
N VAL A 107 -8.30 2.12 10.58
CA VAL A 107 -8.38 0.75 10.05
C VAL A 107 -7.15 -0.07 10.43
N ILE A 108 -5.99 0.55 10.71
CA ILE A 108 -4.80 -0.16 11.19
C ILE A 108 -5.07 -0.83 12.55
N LEU A 109 -5.90 -0.23 13.39
CA LEU A 109 -6.25 -0.78 14.71
C LEU A 109 -7.11 -2.04 14.61
N GLY A 110 -7.73 -2.28 13.44
CA GLY A 110 -8.53 -3.47 13.20
C GLY A 110 -7.79 -4.67 12.64
N ASP A 111 -6.49 -4.54 12.37
CA ASP A 111 -5.67 -5.65 11.93
C ASP A 111 -5.14 -6.44 13.13
N GLU A 112 -5.81 -7.54 13.50
CA GLU A 112 -5.41 -8.33 14.67
C GLU A 112 -4.10 -9.09 14.49
N ILE A 113 -3.66 -9.33 13.25
CA ILE A 113 -2.52 -10.20 12.95
C ILE A 113 -1.37 -9.48 12.23
N GLY A 114 -1.52 -8.18 11.94
CA GLY A 114 -0.49 -7.33 11.35
C GLY A 114 -0.25 -7.56 9.85
N VAL A 115 -1.23 -8.10 9.12
CA VAL A 115 -1.10 -8.41 7.69
C VAL A 115 -2.24 -7.90 6.80
N TYR A 116 -3.34 -7.36 7.34
CA TYR A 116 -4.55 -7.00 6.59
C TYR A 116 -4.83 -5.50 6.54
N HIS A 117 -3.83 -4.67 6.29
CA HIS A 117 -4.09 -3.24 6.27
C HIS A 117 -3.37 -2.49 5.15
N VAL A 118 -4.08 -1.50 4.64
CA VAL A 118 -3.53 -0.45 3.78
C VAL A 118 -3.04 0.65 4.71
N SER A 119 -1.75 0.64 5.04
CA SER A 119 -1.15 1.53 6.06
C SER A 119 -1.27 3.01 5.71
N TRP A 120 -1.38 3.34 4.42
CA TRP A 120 -1.40 4.73 3.93
C TRP A 120 -2.44 4.89 2.83
N ILE A 121 -3.20 5.97 2.87
CA ILE A 121 -4.13 6.33 1.80
C ILE A 121 -3.42 6.48 0.46
N GLU A 122 -2.15 6.90 0.47
CA GLU A 122 -1.31 7.00 -0.72
C GLU A 122 -1.11 5.66 -1.44
N GLN A 123 -1.24 4.51 -0.76
CA GLN A 123 -1.24 3.21 -1.42
C GLN A 123 -2.48 3.00 -2.29
N ILE A 124 -3.63 3.53 -1.87
CA ILE A 124 -4.88 3.54 -2.66
C ILE A 124 -4.73 4.51 -3.83
N TRP A 125 -4.17 5.70 -3.59
CA TRP A 125 -3.90 6.68 -4.66
C TRP A 125 -2.89 6.18 -5.69
N LEU A 126 -1.86 5.44 -5.27
CA LEU A 126 -0.91 4.79 -6.19
C LEU A 126 -1.62 3.80 -7.11
N ARG A 127 -2.63 3.08 -6.59
CA ARG A 127 -3.45 2.18 -7.40
C ARG A 127 -4.27 2.95 -8.44
N LYS A 128 -4.83 4.11 -8.08
CA LYS A 128 -5.47 5.03 -9.05
C LYS A 128 -4.48 5.51 -10.11
N ALA A 129 -3.27 5.90 -9.69
CA ALA A 129 -2.21 6.33 -10.60
C ALA A 129 -1.84 5.25 -11.61
N GLU A 130 -1.72 3.99 -11.17
CA GLU A 130 -1.49 2.85 -12.05
C GLU A 130 -2.60 2.72 -13.11
N VAL A 131 -3.87 2.82 -12.70
CA VAL A 131 -5.00 2.77 -13.65
C VAL A 131 -4.93 3.92 -14.65
N PHE A 132 -4.76 5.17 -14.19
CA PHE A 132 -4.69 6.33 -15.08
C PHE A 132 -3.52 6.25 -16.07
N LEU A 133 -2.38 5.70 -15.64
CA LEU A 133 -1.24 5.44 -16.52
C LEU A 133 -1.59 4.41 -17.60
N LEU A 134 -2.23 3.29 -17.21
CA LEU A 134 -2.61 2.21 -18.12
C LEU A 134 -3.69 2.63 -19.12
N THR A 135 -4.62 3.48 -18.71
CA THR A 135 -5.69 4.04 -19.56
C THR A 135 -5.26 5.29 -20.35
N GLN A 136 -4.02 5.76 -20.17
CA GLN A 136 -3.46 6.96 -20.80
C GLN A 136 -4.18 8.27 -20.43
N ASP A 137 -4.82 8.32 -19.26
CA ASP A 137 -5.35 9.56 -18.67
C ASP A 137 -4.23 10.34 -17.96
N ILE A 138 -3.35 10.94 -18.77
CA ILE A 138 -2.18 11.68 -18.28
C ILE A 138 -2.54 12.83 -17.33
N PRO A 139 -3.57 13.66 -17.57
CA PRO A 139 -3.95 14.72 -16.64
C PRO A 139 -4.32 14.18 -15.24
N SER A 140 -5.11 13.12 -15.17
CA SER A 140 -5.47 12.50 -13.89
C SER A 140 -4.27 11.81 -13.23
N PHE A 141 -3.41 11.18 -14.02
CA PHE A 141 -2.16 10.59 -13.56
C PHE A 141 -1.24 11.63 -12.90
N GLU A 142 -0.95 12.74 -13.58
CA GLU A 142 -0.09 13.80 -13.05
C GLU A 142 -0.67 14.37 -11.75
N ASN A 143 -1.96 14.71 -11.74
CA ASN A 143 -2.65 15.24 -10.57
C ASN A 143 -2.57 14.30 -9.35
N ILE A 144 -2.80 13.00 -9.53
CA ILE A 144 -2.76 12.05 -8.41
C ILE A 144 -1.32 11.81 -7.94
N THR A 145 -0.33 11.78 -8.84
CA THR A 145 1.08 11.63 -8.45
C THR A 145 1.60 12.85 -7.69
N ASP A 146 1.22 14.06 -8.09
CA ASP A 146 1.53 15.29 -7.35
C ASP A 146 0.89 15.29 -5.97
N LYS A 147 -0.39 14.88 -5.86
CA LYS A 147 -1.08 14.72 -4.57
C LYS A 147 -0.32 13.77 -3.63
N ILE A 148 0.15 12.63 -4.15
CA ILE A 148 0.94 11.67 -3.36
C ILE A 148 2.24 12.33 -2.88
N LEU A 149 3.04 12.90 -3.79
CA LEU A 149 4.34 13.47 -3.44
C LEU A 149 4.22 14.63 -2.45
N LEU A 150 3.22 15.50 -2.60
CA LEU A 150 2.94 16.59 -1.67
C LEU A 150 2.55 16.05 -0.29
N SER A 151 1.63 15.07 -0.23
CA SER A 151 1.21 14.44 1.02
C SER A 151 2.38 13.85 1.79
N ARG A 152 3.25 13.10 1.08
CA ARG A 152 4.45 12.49 1.67
C ARG A 152 5.48 13.53 2.10
N PHE A 153 5.73 14.55 1.28
CA PHE A 153 6.65 15.64 1.63
C PHE A 153 6.22 16.36 2.90
N ASP A 154 4.94 16.76 3.00
CA ASP A 154 4.40 17.45 4.17
C ASP A 154 4.45 16.57 5.41
N PHE A 155 4.14 15.28 5.26
CA PHE A 155 4.26 14.30 6.33
C PHE A 155 5.70 14.21 6.85
N PHE A 156 6.69 14.07 5.96
CA PHE A 156 8.09 13.96 6.36
C PHE A 156 8.67 15.23 6.93
N LYS A 157 8.29 16.39 6.40
CA LYS A 157 8.70 17.67 6.97
C LYS A 157 8.24 17.79 8.42
N LYS A 158 6.96 17.50 8.69
CA LYS A 158 6.39 17.50 10.05
C LYS A 158 7.06 16.46 10.95
N ALA A 159 7.34 15.26 10.43
CA ALA A 159 8.02 14.23 11.20
C ALA A 159 9.46 14.67 11.55
N SER A 160 10.23 15.14 10.56
CA SER A 160 11.61 15.61 10.75
C SER A 160 11.72 16.76 11.75
N GLU A 161 10.77 17.70 11.77
CA GLU A 161 10.74 18.81 12.74
C GLU A 161 10.61 18.32 14.19
N ILE A 162 9.93 17.18 14.40
CA ILE A 162 9.70 16.59 15.72
C ILE A 162 10.84 15.65 16.13
N THR A 163 11.39 14.92 15.17
CA THR A 163 12.24 13.74 15.45
C THR A 163 13.69 13.93 15.07
N ASN A 164 14.02 14.95 14.27
CA ASN A 164 15.29 15.11 13.59
C ASN A 164 15.69 13.91 12.71
N GLU A 165 14.76 13.02 12.39
CA GLU A 165 15.01 11.88 11.51
C GLU A 165 14.91 12.28 10.05
N THR A 166 15.83 11.78 9.23
CA THR A 166 15.73 11.86 7.77
C THR A 166 15.08 10.57 7.28
N VAL A 167 13.91 10.67 6.65
CA VAL A 167 13.25 9.48 6.09
C VAL A 167 13.86 9.12 4.74
N ILE A 168 14.51 7.96 4.69
CA ILE A 168 15.24 7.49 3.50
C ILE A 168 14.46 6.38 2.77
N ARG A 169 13.52 5.70 3.45
CA ARG A 169 12.69 4.65 2.83
C ARG A 169 11.20 4.99 2.91
N ASP A 170 10.64 5.31 1.75
CA ASP A 170 9.21 5.57 1.60
C ASP A 170 8.64 4.87 0.36
N ARG A 171 7.84 3.83 0.61
CA ARG A 171 7.18 3.05 -0.45
C ARG A 171 6.29 3.88 -1.32
N CYS A 172 5.58 4.85 -0.73
CA CYS A 172 4.65 5.65 -1.51
C CYS A 172 5.41 6.58 -2.46
N THR A 173 6.47 7.25 -2.00
CA THR A 173 7.32 8.10 -2.83
C THR A 173 8.08 7.32 -3.89
N TYR A 174 8.74 6.20 -3.56
CA TYR A 174 9.54 5.49 -4.57
C TYR A 174 8.67 4.83 -5.65
N ASN A 175 7.51 4.27 -5.29
CA ASN A 175 6.56 3.72 -6.27
C ASN A 175 5.96 4.84 -7.14
N CYS A 176 5.71 6.01 -6.57
CA CYS A 176 5.25 7.16 -7.34
C CYS A 176 6.28 7.57 -8.40
N PHE A 177 7.55 7.73 -8.00
CA PHE A 177 8.62 8.05 -8.94
C PHE A 177 8.85 6.95 -9.99
N GLU A 178 8.69 5.68 -9.63
CA GLU A 178 8.73 4.57 -10.59
C GLU A 178 7.66 4.73 -11.67
N LEU A 179 6.39 4.94 -11.28
CA LEU A 179 5.28 5.15 -12.23
C LEU A 179 5.51 6.37 -13.12
N MET A 180 5.93 7.50 -12.53
CA MET A 180 6.24 8.71 -13.30
C MET A 180 7.38 8.46 -14.30
N SER A 181 8.37 7.65 -13.91
CA SER A 181 9.46 7.28 -14.81
C SER A 181 8.98 6.47 -16.02
N PHE A 182 7.98 5.59 -15.83
CA PHE A 182 7.39 4.82 -16.92
C PHE A 182 6.59 5.69 -17.88
N GLU A 183 5.82 6.64 -17.36
CA GLU A 183 5.11 7.64 -18.17
C GLU A 183 6.09 8.43 -19.04
N ARG A 184 7.10 9.04 -18.39
CA ARG A 184 8.06 9.93 -19.07
C ARG A 184 8.96 9.23 -20.08
N ARG A 185 9.16 7.90 -19.97
CA ARG A 185 10.09 7.14 -20.82
C ARG A 185 9.88 7.37 -22.32
N ARG A 186 8.64 7.59 -22.76
CA ARG A 186 8.27 7.75 -24.18
C ARG A 186 8.54 9.14 -24.73
N ASN A 187 8.36 10.18 -23.91
CA ASN A 187 8.34 11.58 -24.35
C ASN A 187 9.54 12.39 -23.84
N ASP A 188 10.08 12.04 -22.67
CA ASP A 188 11.22 12.69 -22.04
C ASP A 188 12.06 11.67 -21.24
N ILE A 189 12.96 11.00 -21.97
CA ILE A 189 13.85 9.99 -21.38
C ILE A 189 14.81 10.59 -20.33
N SER A 190 15.13 11.88 -20.41
CA SER A 190 15.98 12.55 -19.42
C SER A 190 15.25 12.65 -18.08
N SER A 191 14.00 13.11 -18.10
CA SER A 191 13.14 13.13 -16.92
C SER A 191 12.87 11.72 -16.38
N ALA A 192 12.64 10.74 -17.25
CA ALA A 192 12.47 9.34 -16.83
C ALA A 192 13.70 8.80 -16.07
N VAL A 193 14.93 9.06 -16.56
CA VAL A 193 16.18 8.69 -15.89
C VAL A 193 16.32 9.40 -14.55
N SER A 194 15.92 10.66 -14.46
CA SER A 194 15.93 11.42 -13.20
C SER A 194 14.97 10.81 -12.17
N MET A 195 13.73 10.52 -12.57
CA MET A 195 12.69 9.97 -11.71
C MET A 195 13.04 8.58 -11.18
N ILE A 196 13.51 7.66 -12.03
CA ILE A 196 13.90 6.32 -11.56
C ILE A 196 15.11 6.38 -10.60
N LYS A 197 16.01 7.37 -10.75
CA LYS A 197 17.08 7.61 -9.76
C LYS A 197 16.52 8.09 -8.42
N GLN A 198 15.52 8.96 -8.41
CA GLN A 198 14.83 9.35 -7.18
C GLN A 198 14.15 8.15 -6.53
N ALA A 199 13.48 7.29 -7.32
CA ALA A 199 12.90 6.05 -6.83
C ALA A 199 13.96 5.14 -6.15
N ILE A 200 15.13 4.98 -6.77
CA ILE A 200 16.25 4.20 -6.19
C ILE A 200 16.69 4.78 -4.83
N ILE A 201 16.86 6.10 -4.74
CA ILE A 201 17.28 6.77 -3.50
C ILE A 201 16.24 6.52 -2.40
N HIS A 202 14.95 6.75 -2.70
CA HIS A 202 13.85 6.55 -1.76
C HIS A 202 13.54 5.08 -1.45
N LYS A 203 14.04 4.13 -2.25
CA LYS A 203 14.02 2.69 -1.95
C LYS A 203 15.21 2.27 -1.07
N GLY A 204 16.14 3.18 -0.78
CA GLY A 204 17.32 2.95 0.06
C GLY A 204 18.57 2.49 -0.71
N GLY A 205 18.62 2.71 -2.02
CA GLY A 205 19.79 2.44 -2.85
C GLY A 205 20.90 3.48 -2.65
N ASP A 206 22.16 3.02 -2.69
CA ASP A 206 23.34 3.91 -2.58
C ASP A 206 23.63 4.64 -3.90
N PHE A 207 23.79 5.96 -3.81
CA PHE A 207 24.18 6.84 -4.91
C PHE A 207 25.58 6.50 -5.46
N GLN A 208 26.52 6.05 -4.63
CA GLN A 208 27.85 5.60 -5.07
C GLN A 208 27.75 4.40 -6.03
N ASN A 209 26.80 3.49 -5.78
CA ASN A 209 26.54 2.37 -6.69
C ASN A 209 25.89 2.84 -8.00
N ILE A 210 25.05 3.87 -8.00
CA ILE A 210 24.55 4.49 -9.25
C ILE A 210 25.71 5.10 -10.06
N LEU A 211 26.71 5.67 -9.38
CA LEU A 211 27.87 6.25 -10.04
C LEU A 211 28.80 5.19 -10.64
N SER A 212 28.99 4.06 -9.96
CA SER A 212 29.92 2.99 -10.34
C SER A 212 29.33 1.87 -11.23
N SER A 213 28.00 1.71 -11.27
CA SER A 213 27.28 0.63 -11.98
C SER A 213 27.20 0.75 -13.52
N GLY A 214 28.02 1.59 -14.14
CA GLY A 214 27.99 1.81 -15.59
C GLY A 214 26.85 2.73 -16.07
N ILE A 215 25.92 3.13 -15.20
CA ILE A 215 24.85 4.11 -15.50
C ILE A 215 25.46 5.47 -15.89
N THR A 216 26.39 5.99 -15.10
CA THR A 216 27.01 7.31 -15.32
C THR A 216 27.80 7.39 -16.63
N PRO A 217 28.61 6.37 -17.01
CA PRO A 217 29.20 6.29 -18.34
C PRO A 217 28.18 6.35 -19.49
N GLU A 218 27.03 5.67 -19.40
CA GLU A 218 26.01 5.70 -20.47
C GLU A 218 25.31 7.07 -20.56
N VAL A 219 25.04 7.72 -19.42
CA VAL A 219 24.56 9.11 -19.40
C VAL A 219 25.57 10.06 -20.06
N LYS A 220 26.87 9.93 -19.75
CA LYS A 220 27.93 10.73 -20.37
C LYS A 220 28.09 10.48 -21.88
N LYS A 221 27.75 9.28 -22.35
CA LYS A 221 27.72 8.92 -23.78
C LYS A 221 26.43 9.35 -24.50
N GLY A 222 25.47 9.93 -23.79
CA GLY A 222 24.15 10.31 -24.34
C GLY A 222 23.19 9.13 -24.55
N ASN A 223 23.52 7.93 -24.06
CA ASN A 223 22.69 6.74 -24.24
C ASN A 223 21.67 6.59 -23.09
N LEU A 224 20.70 7.50 -23.06
CA LEU A 224 19.77 7.65 -21.94
C LEU A 224 18.79 6.47 -21.79
N TYR A 225 18.40 5.81 -22.89
CA TYR A 225 17.57 4.60 -22.82
C TYR A 225 18.29 3.44 -22.12
N LYS A 226 19.56 3.20 -22.45
CA LYS A 226 20.36 2.18 -21.76
C LYS A 226 20.63 2.57 -20.31
N ALA A 227 20.84 3.85 -20.02
CA ALA A 227 20.98 4.33 -18.65
C ALA A 227 19.70 4.07 -17.84
N TYR A 228 18.52 4.31 -18.43
CA TYR A 228 17.22 4.01 -17.82
C TYR A 228 17.07 2.51 -17.53
N ASP A 229 17.36 1.64 -18.51
CA ASP A 229 17.24 0.18 -18.34
C ASP A 229 18.17 -0.34 -17.22
N LEU A 230 19.39 0.22 -17.11
CA LEU A 230 20.31 -0.09 -16.01
C LEU A 230 19.79 0.40 -14.65
N CYS A 231 19.23 1.61 -14.58
CA CYS A 231 18.57 2.12 -13.37
C CYS A 231 17.43 1.19 -12.95
N LEU A 232 16.55 0.82 -13.88
CA LEU A 232 15.39 -0.02 -13.60
C LEU A 232 15.82 -1.41 -13.11
N LYS A 233 16.85 -2.00 -13.72
CA LYS A 233 17.44 -3.27 -13.25
C LYS A 233 17.98 -3.16 -11.83
N TYR A 234 18.65 -2.05 -11.50
CA TYR A 234 19.14 -1.82 -10.14
C TYR A 234 17.99 -1.61 -9.15
N PHE A 235 16.98 -0.82 -9.50
CA PHE A 235 15.79 -0.59 -8.69
C PHE A 235 15.10 -1.90 -8.28
N TYR A 236 14.88 -2.82 -9.23
CA TYR A 236 14.29 -4.14 -8.94
C TYR A 236 15.24 -5.11 -8.21
N SER A 237 16.55 -4.84 -8.18
CA SER A 237 17.48 -5.63 -7.38
C SER A 237 17.49 -5.24 -5.90
N LEU A 238 16.98 -4.05 -5.56
CA LEU A 238 16.84 -3.60 -4.18
C LEU A 238 15.67 -4.33 -3.52
N SER A 239 15.89 -4.84 -2.31
CA SER A 239 14.84 -5.45 -1.50
C SER A 239 13.80 -4.40 -1.11
N ASP A 240 12.52 -4.74 -1.29
CA ASP A 240 11.44 -3.96 -0.70
C ASP A 240 11.47 -4.09 0.82
N SER A 241 11.24 -2.96 1.50
CA SER A 241 11.04 -2.96 2.95
C SER A 241 9.57 -3.32 3.23
N PRO A 242 9.28 -4.27 4.13
CA PRO A 242 7.90 -4.62 4.45
C PRO A 242 7.13 -3.46 5.12
N TYR A 243 7.85 -2.50 5.70
CA TYR A 243 7.30 -1.32 6.37
C TYR A 243 8.08 -0.07 5.99
N ASP A 244 7.40 1.08 5.95
CA ASP A 244 8.04 2.39 5.79
C ASP A 244 8.88 2.68 7.05
N SER A 245 10.09 3.21 6.88
CA SER A 245 11.07 3.38 7.97
C SER A 245 10.77 4.64 8.79
N ILE A 246 9.58 4.73 9.35
CA ILE A 246 9.15 5.87 10.17
C ILE A 246 8.89 5.31 11.56
N ILE A 247 9.72 5.71 12.53
CA ILE A 247 9.56 5.38 13.97
C ILE A 247 8.23 5.98 14.52
N TYR A 248 7.60 6.85 13.73
CA TYR A 248 6.41 7.62 14.06
C TYR A 248 5.24 7.36 13.10
N SER A 249 4.70 6.14 13.14
CA SER A 249 3.30 5.90 12.75
C SER A 249 2.39 6.71 13.68
N TYR A 250 1.39 7.42 13.14
CA TYR A 250 0.40 8.12 13.96
C TYR A 250 -0.81 7.20 14.19
N CYS A 251 -1.37 7.26 15.39
CA CYS A 251 -2.73 6.82 15.69
C CYS A 251 -3.54 8.10 15.85
N SER A 252 -4.14 8.62 14.78
CA SER A 252 -4.77 9.95 14.80
C SER A 252 -6.04 10.01 15.66
N THR A 253 -6.63 8.88 16.03
CA THR A 253 -8.04 8.86 16.46
C THR A 253 -8.33 7.69 17.40
N CYS A 254 -7.53 7.48 18.44
CA CYS A 254 -8.01 6.65 19.57
C CYS A 254 -8.96 7.42 20.50
N LYS A 255 -9.85 8.26 19.94
CA LYS A 255 -10.88 8.98 20.68
C LYS A 255 -11.70 8.03 21.59
N ASP A 256 -11.78 6.76 21.21
CA ASP A 256 -12.48 5.70 21.94
C ASP A 256 -11.63 4.45 22.29
N TYR A 257 -10.31 4.43 22.03
CA TYR A 257 -9.49 3.21 22.12
C TYR A 257 -8.37 3.28 23.17
N ASN A 258 -8.70 2.86 24.39
CA ASN A 258 -7.85 2.92 25.59
C ASN A 258 -6.83 1.75 25.70
N ARG A 259 -6.20 1.33 24.58
CA ARG A 259 -5.34 0.14 24.52
C ARG A 259 -3.94 0.43 23.97
N LYS A 260 -3.10 1.03 24.83
CA LYS A 260 -1.66 1.29 24.60
C LYS A 260 -0.88 0.04 24.18
N ASP A 261 -1.30 -1.13 24.65
CA ASP A 261 -0.75 -2.45 24.32
C ASP A 261 -0.88 -2.82 22.84
N LEU A 262 -1.96 -2.42 22.15
CA LEU A 262 -2.15 -2.70 20.72
C LEU A 262 -1.24 -1.82 19.86
N CYS A 263 -1.10 -0.53 20.16
CA CYS A 263 -0.13 0.33 19.45
C CYS A 263 1.31 -0.19 19.59
N LEU A 264 1.67 -0.69 20.78
CA LEU A 264 2.98 -1.28 21.02
C LEU A 264 3.24 -2.55 20.20
N ARG A 265 2.22 -3.36 19.90
CA ARG A 265 2.35 -4.55 19.03
C ARG A 265 2.84 -4.18 17.63
N PHE A 266 2.54 -2.98 17.15
CA PHE A 266 2.94 -2.47 15.84
C PHE A 266 4.17 -1.55 15.90
N ASN A 267 4.94 -1.58 17.00
CA ASN A 267 6.07 -0.67 17.24
C ASN A 267 5.70 0.82 17.13
N ILE A 268 4.44 1.17 17.45
CA ILE A 268 3.98 2.56 17.44
C ILE A 268 4.21 3.15 18.84
N THR A 269 5.23 3.99 18.98
CA THR A 269 5.52 4.69 20.24
C THR A 269 4.56 5.87 20.41
N THR A 270 3.65 5.84 21.39
CA THR A 270 2.73 6.96 21.68
C THR A 270 3.41 8.05 22.53
N ASN A 271 3.44 9.31 22.09
CA ASN A 271 3.84 10.50 22.87
C ASN A 271 2.67 11.52 22.95
N GLU A 272 2.87 12.71 23.52
CA GLU A 272 1.83 13.76 23.64
C GLU A 272 1.28 14.26 22.29
N TYR A 273 2.04 14.09 21.20
CA TYR A 273 1.60 14.35 19.82
C TYR A 273 0.91 13.13 19.17
N LYS A 274 0.81 12.01 19.89
CA LYS A 274 0.19 10.74 19.50
C LYS A 274 -0.77 10.23 20.59
N SER A 275 -1.06 11.02 21.61
CA SER A 275 -2.01 10.63 22.65
C SER A 275 -3.41 10.87 22.12
N CYS A 276 -4.29 9.92 22.41
CA CYS A 276 -5.71 9.89 22.06
C CYS A 276 -6.52 11.14 22.48
N SER A 277 -5.90 12.16 23.07
CA SER A 277 -6.49 13.24 23.83
C SER A 277 -6.18 14.66 23.33
N PHE A 278 -5.37 14.84 22.26
CA PHE A 278 -4.97 16.20 21.86
C PHE A 278 -5.90 16.93 20.87
N TYR A 279 -6.99 16.29 20.41
CA TYR A 279 -7.94 16.91 19.47
C TYR A 279 -9.28 17.35 20.09
N GLU A 280 -9.46 17.25 21.41
CA GLU A 280 -10.67 17.80 22.07
C GLU A 280 -10.63 19.33 22.27
N ASN A 281 -9.48 20.00 22.06
CA ASN A 281 -9.34 21.43 22.37
C ASN A 281 -9.45 22.40 21.18
N TYR A 282 -9.85 21.94 19.99
CA TYR A 282 -10.08 22.84 18.83
C TYR A 282 -11.54 22.97 18.40
N ALA A 283 -12.49 22.55 19.23
CA ALA A 283 -13.93 22.77 19.00
C ALA A 283 -14.54 23.89 19.86
N ASN A 284 -13.74 24.64 20.62
CA ASN A 284 -14.19 25.80 21.42
C ASN A 284 -13.16 26.94 21.43
N GLN A 285 -12.71 27.38 20.24
CA GLN A 285 -12.14 28.72 20.04
C GLN A 285 -12.71 29.34 18.77
#